data_AF-A0A0G1P335-F1
#
_entry.id   AF-A0A0G1P335-F1
#
_cell.length_a   1.000
_cell.length_b   1.000
_cell.length_c   1.000
_cell.angle_alpha   90.00
_cell.angle_beta   90.00
_cell.angle_gamma   90.00
#
_symmetry.space_group_name_H-M   'P 1'
#
loop_
_entity.id
_entity.type
_entity.pdbx_description
1 polymer ?
#
loop_
_entity_poly.entity_id
_entity_poly.type
_entity_poly.pdbx_seq_one_letter_code
_entity_poly.pdbx_strand_id
1 'polypeptide(L)'
;MRKRSNYKKREFEGDYLHDRVDVTRFISYLMQDGKRSVAERVVFGAFEEVKKATETEPIEIFEKAITNASPLLEVVSKRVGGANYQVPREVRPERKFFLAAHWIIDAARKRKGMPMAKKLAEEF
;
A
#
# COMPACT_ATOMS: atom_id res chain seq x y z
N MET A 1 18.79 -20.75 -12.42
CA MET A 1 18.42 -20.27 -11.06
C MET A 1 18.89 -18.83 -10.94
N ARG A 2 18.00 -17.83 -10.84
CA ARG A 2 18.41 -16.42 -10.73
C ARG A 2 19.25 -16.27 -9.47
N LYS A 3 20.53 -15.88 -9.60
CA LYS A 3 21.41 -15.60 -8.44
C LYS A 3 20.68 -14.61 -7.54
N ARG A 4 20.65 -14.88 -6.23
CA ARG A 4 20.20 -13.90 -5.23
C ARG A 4 21.17 -12.72 -5.30
N SER A 5 20.76 -11.67 -6.01
CA SER A 5 21.46 -10.41 -5.97
C SER A 5 20.98 -9.66 -4.74
N ASN A 6 21.91 -9.36 -3.83
CA ASN A 6 21.64 -8.50 -2.69
C ASN A 6 21.65 -7.05 -3.20
N TYR A 7 20.47 -6.55 -3.56
CA TYR A 7 20.30 -5.13 -3.91
C TYR A 7 20.26 -4.29 -2.63
N LYS A 8 20.92 -3.13 -2.65
CA LYS A 8 20.86 -2.16 -1.55
C LYS A 8 19.43 -1.60 -1.46
N LYS A 9 18.76 -1.81 -0.33
CA LYS A 9 17.43 -1.24 -0.11
C LYS A 9 17.50 0.28 -0.14
N ARG A 10 16.51 0.90 -0.79
CA ARG A 10 16.35 2.35 -0.77
C ARG A 10 15.63 2.73 0.52
N GLU A 11 16.19 3.69 1.24
CA GLU A 11 15.54 4.32 2.38
C GLU A 11 14.60 5.40 1.88
N PHE A 12 13.48 5.57 2.57
CA PHE A 12 12.47 6.58 2.25
C PHE A 12 12.50 7.61 3.37
N GLU A 13 12.55 8.88 2.98
CA GLU A 13 12.43 9.99 3.92
C GLU A 13 10.95 10.22 4.30
N GLY A 14 10.73 10.83 5.47
CA GLY A 14 9.42 11.23 5.94
C GLY A 14 8.77 12.22 4.98
N ASP A 15 7.43 12.21 4.95
CA ASP A 15 6.67 13.20 4.21
C ASP A 15 6.78 14.59 4.85
N TYR A 16 6.69 15.66 4.05
CA TYR A 16 6.85 17.03 4.55
C TYR A 16 5.78 17.43 5.59
N LEU A 17 4.56 16.89 5.45
CA LEU A 17 3.43 17.30 6.30
C LEU A 17 3.31 16.44 7.57
N HIS A 18 3.57 15.13 7.45
CA HIS A 18 3.32 14.17 8.54
C HIS A 18 4.59 13.56 9.14
N ASP A 19 5.75 13.75 8.51
CA ASP A 19 7.04 13.13 8.86
C ASP A 19 6.95 11.59 9.03
N ARG A 20 6.03 10.96 8.28
CA ARG A 20 5.79 9.52 8.30
C ARG A 20 6.33 8.86 7.04
N VAL A 21 7.19 7.87 7.22
CA VAL A 21 7.75 7.06 6.12
C VAL A 21 6.68 6.21 5.42
N ASP A 22 5.63 5.82 6.15
CA ASP A 22 4.54 4.98 5.62
C ASP A 22 3.76 5.70 4.52
N VAL A 23 3.44 6.97 4.74
CA VAL A 23 2.74 7.82 3.78
C VAL A 23 3.61 8.04 2.53
N THR A 24 4.91 8.35 2.70
CA THR A 24 5.84 8.49 1.57
C THR A 24 5.94 7.22 0.73
N ARG A 25 5.99 6.05 1.38
CA ARG A 25 5.99 4.75 0.68
C ARG A 25 4.70 4.53 -0.08
N PHE A 26 3.55 4.84 0.52
CA PHE A 26 2.24 4.73 -0.13
C PHE A 26 2.12 5.64 -1.35
N ILE A 27 2.52 6.91 -1.24
CA ILE A 27 2.59 7.88 -2.34
C ILE A 27 3.46 7.33 -3.48
N SER A 28 4.62 6.75 -3.14
CA SER A 28 5.54 6.17 -4.11
C SER A 28 4.93 4.99 -4.87
N TYR A 29 4.09 4.18 -4.21
CA TYR A 29 3.37 3.07 -4.86
C TYR A 29 2.16 3.53 -5.69
N LEU A 30 1.51 4.62 -5.27
CA LEU A 30 0.40 5.22 -6.03
C LEU A 30 0.89 5.91 -7.31
N MET A 31 2.10 6.48 -7.27
CA MET A 31 2.71 7.25 -8.34
C MET A 31 2.78 6.48 -9.66
N GLN A 32 2.38 7.15 -10.74
CA GLN A 32 2.50 6.68 -12.12
C GLN A 32 3.37 7.65 -12.92
N ASP A 33 4.14 7.14 -13.88
CA ASP A 33 5.03 7.90 -14.76
C ASP A 33 6.02 8.84 -14.02
N GLY A 34 6.36 8.53 -12.76
CA GLY A 34 7.24 9.38 -11.94
C GLY A 34 6.62 10.70 -11.46
N LYS A 35 5.30 10.88 -11.60
CA LYS A 35 4.60 12.12 -11.23
C LYS A 35 4.30 12.20 -9.74
N ARG A 36 5.33 12.48 -8.93
CA ARG A 36 5.23 12.51 -7.46
C ARG A 36 4.24 13.57 -6.94
N SER A 37 4.32 14.80 -7.45
CA SER A 37 3.43 15.89 -7.04
C SER A 37 1.94 15.57 -7.27
N VAL A 38 1.61 14.84 -8.34
CA VAL A 38 0.23 14.41 -8.62
C VAL A 38 -0.22 13.34 -7.62
N ALA A 39 0.65 12.38 -7.30
CA ALA A 39 0.36 11.35 -6.31
C ALA A 39 0.15 11.94 -4.91
N GLU A 40 0.99 12.90 -4.50
CA GLU A 40 0.86 13.63 -3.23
C GLU A 40 -0.49 14.35 -3.15
N ARG A 41 -0.85 15.11 -4.18
CA ARG A 41 -2.15 15.80 -4.24
C ARG A 41 -3.33 14.84 -4.11
N VAL A 42 -3.24 13.64 -4.69
CA VAL A 42 -4.31 12.63 -4.62
C VAL A 42 -4.42 12.05 -3.21
N VAL A 43 -3.30 11.73 -2.55
CA VAL A 43 -3.31 11.16 -1.19
C VAL A 43 -3.79 12.18 -0.18
N PHE A 44 -3.26 13.42 -0.22
CA PHE A 44 -3.72 14.47 0.70
C PHE A 44 -5.17 14.88 0.43
N GLY A 45 -5.58 14.92 -0.84
CA GLY A 45 -7.00 15.12 -1.18
C GLY A 45 -7.89 14.00 -0.65
N ALA A 46 -7.43 12.76 -0.62
CA ALA A 46 -8.17 11.66 0.00
C ALA A 46 -8.28 11.84 1.53
N PHE A 47 -7.21 12.27 2.20
CA PHE A 47 -7.23 12.55 3.64
C PHE A 47 -8.17 13.70 4.00
N GLU A 48 -8.27 14.74 3.18
CA GLU A 48 -9.26 15.81 3.38
C GLU A 48 -10.70 15.29 3.29
N GLU A 49 -11.00 14.42 2.32
CA GLU A 49 -12.34 13.82 2.18
C GLU A 49 -12.67 12.89 3.36
N VAL A 50 -11.70 12.09 3.81
CA VAL A 50 -11.86 11.22 5.00
C VAL A 50 -12.10 12.06 6.27
N LYS A 51 -11.37 13.15 6.44
CA LYS A 51 -11.52 14.06 7.58
C LYS A 51 -12.91 14.70 7.59
N LYS A 52 -13.45 15.07 6.42
CA LYS A 52 -14.82 15.59 6.28
C LYS A 52 -15.88 14.53 6.59
N ALA A 53 -15.64 13.27 6.25
CA ALA A 53 -16.61 12.20 6.43
C ALA A 53 -16.65 11.66 7.87
N THR A 54 -15.50 11.61 8.55
CA THR A 54 -15.34 10.86 9.81
C THR A 54 -15.02 11.75 11.01
N GLU A 55 -14.69 13.03 10.79
CA GLU A 55 -14.24 14.01 11.80
C GLU A 55 -13.04 13.57 12.67
N THR A 56 -12.46 12.40 12.40
CA THR A 56 -11.26 11.87 13.05
C THR A 56 -10.01 12.17 12.24
N GLU A 57 -8.84 11.99 12.87
CA GLU A 57 -7.57 12.20 12.20
C GLU A 57 -7.36 11.16 11.07
N PRO A 58 -7.12 11.59 9.82
CA PRO A 58 -7.07 10.71 8.66
C PRO A 58 -5.89 9.74 8.68
N ILE A 59 -4.83 10.07 9.43
CA ILE A 59 -3.65 9.23 9.60
C ILE A 59 -4.00 7.95 10.36
N GLU A 60 -4.82 8.05 11.41
CA GLU A 60 -5.22 6.89 12.20
C GLU A 60 -6.08 5.94 11.37
N ILE A 61 -6.98 6.49 10.54
CA ILE A 61 -7.78 5.72 9.59
C ILE A 61 -6.88 5.02 8.58
N PHE A 62 -5.90 5.72 8.01
CA PHE A 62 -4.94 5.14 7.09
C PHE A 62 -4.15 3.98 7.72
N GLU A 63 -3.63 4.15 8.94
CA GLU A 63 -2.89 3.11 9.65
C GLU A 63 -3.78 1.89 9.95
N LYS A 64 -5.04 2.14 10.34
CA LYS A 64 -6.03 1.09 10.56
C LYS A 64 -6.37 0.35 9.26
N ALA A 65 -6.58 1.06 8.15
CA ALA A 65 -6.85 0.49 6.84
C ALA A 65 -5.70 -0.42 6.38
N ILE A 66 -4.46 0.05 6.51
CA ILE A 66 -3.26 -0.73 6.19
C ILE A 66 -3.17 -1.97 7.08
N THR A 67 -3.43 -1.84 8.38
CA THR A 67 -3.38 -2.96 9.34
C THR A 67 -4.42 -4.03 8.99
N ASN A 68 -5.63 -3.62 8.61
CA ASN A 68 -6.70 -4.51 8.21
C ASN A 68 -6.43 -5.22 6.88
N ALA A 69 -5.87 -4.50 5.89
CA ALA A 69 -5.53 -5.08 4.59
C ALA A 69 -4.26 -5.95 4.62
N SER A 70 -3.50 -5.91 5.72
CA SER A 70 -2.21 -6.58 5.82
C SER A 70 -2.33 -8.08 6.13
N PRO A 71 -1.87 -8.98 5.23
CA PRO A 71 -1.94 -10.42 5.48
C PRO A 71 -0.88 -10.88 6.49
N LEU A 72 -1.22 -11.88 7.30
CA LEU A 72 -0.27 -12.56 8.21
C LEU A 72 0.48 -13.70 7.50
N LEU A 73 -0.23 -14.46 6.66
CA LEU A 73 0.31 -15.60 5.93
C LEU A 73 0.09 -15.39 4.43
N GLU A 74 1.10 -15.74 3.63
CA GLU A 74 0.97 -15.89 2.19
C GLU A 74 1.21 -17.35 1.79
N VAL A 75 0.58 -17.74 0.69
CA VAL A 75 0.69 -19.10 0.18
C VAL A 75 1.76 -19.12 -0.93
N VAL A 76 2.73 -20.01 -0.78
CA VAL A 76 3.80 -20.22 -1.77
C VAL A 76 3.71 -21.63 -2.33
N SER A 77 3.69 -21.74 -3.65
CA SER A 77 3.70 -23.03 -4.33
C SER A 77 5.08 -23.71 -4.19
N LYS A 78 5.11 -24.88 -3.56
CA LYS A 78 6.29 -25.72 -3.38
C LYS A 78 6.07 -27.07 -4.06
N ARG A 79 7.00 -27.49 -4.92
CA ARG A 79 6.95 -28.80 -5.57
C ARG A 79 7.48 -29.88 -4.64
N VAL A 80 6.69 -30.93 -4.43
CA VAL A 80 7.06 -32.09 -3.59
C VAL A 80 6.57 -33.35 -4.30
N GLY A 81 7.44 -34.35 -4.50
CA GLY A 81 7.03 -35.66 -5.02
C GLY A 81 6.34 -35.65 -6.40
N GLY A 82 6.58 -34.62 -7.23
CA GLY A 82 5.98 -34.50 -8.56
C GLY A 82 4.76 -33.57 -8.65
N ALA A 83 4.10 -33.23 -7.54
CA ALA A 83 2.96 -32.30 -7.47
C ALA A 83 3.33 -30.95 -6.84
N ASN A 84 2.53 -29.92 -7.12
CA ASN A 84 2.68 -28.58 -6.54
C ASN A 84 1.74 -28.42 -5.35
N TYR A 85 2.30 -28.17 -4.18
CA TYR A 85 1.56 -27.94 -2.94
C TYR A 85 1.61 -26.46 -2.55
N GLN A 86 0.49 -25.97 -2.04
CA GLN A 86 0.39 -24.63 -1.49
C GLN A 86 0.84 -24.65 -0.03
N VAL A 87 1.99 -24.04 0.26
CA VAL A 87 2.58 -24.02 1.60
C VAL A 87 2.40 -22.62 2.21
N PRO A 88 1.72 -22.49 3.36
CA PRO A 88 1.60 -21.21 4.05
C PRO A 88 2.95 -20.80 4.62
N ARG A 89 3.28 -19.52 4.48
CA ARG A 89 4.47 -18.89 5.04
C ARG A 89 4.12 -17.53 5.61
N GLU A 90 4.79 -17.17 6.69
CA GLU A 90 4.64 -15.84 7.29
C GLU A 90 5.15 -14.75 6.34
N VAL A 91 4.36 -13.68 6.24
CA VAL A 91 4.68 -12.54 5.39
C VAL A 91 5.69 -11.66 6.10
N ARG A 92 6.79 -11.35 5.42
CA ARG A 92 7.81 -10.42 5.94
C ARG A 92 7.22 -9.02 6.17
N PRO A 93 7.61 -8.27 7.21
CA PRO A 93 7.03 -6.95 7.52
C PRO A 93 7.05 -5.95 6.35
N GLU A 94 8.15 -5.86 5.61
CA GLU A 94 8.27 -4.99 4.43
C GLU A 94 7.27 -5.36 3.33
N ARG A 95 7.06 -6.66 3.14
CA ARG A 95 6.14 -7.19 2.14
C ARG A 95 4.69 -7.04 2.59
N LYS A 96 4.43 -7.12 3.89
CA LYS A 96 3.11 -6.94 4.49
C LYS A 96 2.55 -5.56 4.16
N PHE A 97 3.34 -4.50 4.40
CA PHE A 97 2.97 -3.13 4.03
C PHE A 97 2.76 -2.97 2.52
N PHE A 98 3.68 -3.51 1.70
CA PHE A 98 3.55 -3.44 0.24
C PHE A 98 2.26 -4.10 -0.27
N LEU A 99 1.93 -5.31 0.20
CA LEU A 99 0.73 -6.03 -0.21
C LEU A 99 -0.54 -5.25 0.17
N ALA A 100 -0.61 -4.76 1.41
CA ALA A 100 -1.74 -3.96 1.89
C ALA A 100 -1.94 -2.71 1.02
N ALA A 101 -0.87 -1.91 0.83
CA ALA A 101 -0.93 -0.71 0.01
C ALA A 101 -1.33 -1.02 -1.44
N HIS A 102 -0.76 -2.07 -2.04
CA HIS A 102 -1.06 -2.45 -3.41
C HIS A 102 -2.51 -2.90 -3.59
N TRP A 103 -3.07 -3.66 -2.64
CA TRP A 103 -4.47 -4.08 -2.72
C TRP A 103 -5.43 -2.90 -2.59
N ILE A 104 -5.17 -1.96 -1.68
CA ILE A 104 -5.98 -0.73 -1.53
C ILE A 104 -5.92 0.09 -2.82
N ILE A 105 -4.71 0.32 -3.36
CA ILE A 105 -4.53 1.10 -4.60
C ILE A 105 -5.24 0.42 -5.79
N ASP A 106 -5.11 -0.89 -5.92
CA ASP A 106 -5.76 -1.64 -6.99
C ASP A 106 -7.29 -1.63 -6.87
N ALA A 107 -7.81 -1.77 -5.65
CA ALA A 107 -9.25 -1.68 -5.38
C ALA A 107 -9.78 -0.29 -5.76
N ALA A 108 -9.11 0.77 -5.30
CA ALA A 108 -9.44 2.14 -5.65
C ALA A 108 -9.38 2.38 -7.17
N ARG A 109 -8.36 1.85 -7.87
CA ARG A 109 -8.24 1.99 -9.33
C ARG A 109 -9.35 1.27 -10.10
N LYS A 110 -9.82 0.12 -9.61
CA LYS A 110 -10.88 -0.67 -10.25
C LYS A 110 -12.26 0.00 -10.17
N ARG A 111 -12.54 0.83 -9.16
CA ARG A 111 -13.80 1.58 -9.07
C ARG A 111 -13.92 2.57 -10.24
N LYS A 112 -15.12 2.71 -10.81
CA LYS A 112 -15.42 3.63 -11.93
C LYS A 112 -16.23 4.84 -11.43
N GLY A 113 -16.18 5.95 -12.18
CA GLY A 113 -17.12 7.07 -12.00
C GLY A 113 -16.72 8.20 -11.05
N MET A 114 -15.54 8.15 -10.42
CA MET A 114 -15.09 9.20 -9.48
C MET A 114 -13.62 9.60 -9.71
N PRO A 115 -13.16 10.75 -9.19
CA PRO A 115 -11.75 11.09 -9.10
C PRO A 115 -11.00 10.16 -8.14
N MET A 116 -9.69 9.95 -8.36
CA MET A 116 -8.88 9.00 -7.57
C MET A 116 -8.84 9.33 -6.07
N ALA A 117 -8.81 10.63 -5.71
CA ALA A 117 -8.81 11.05 -4.31
C ALA A 117 -10.05 10.56 -3.56
N LYS A 118 -11.24 10.69 -4.18
CA LYS A 118 -12.50 10.18 -3.61
C LYS A 118 -12.54 8.66 -3.55
N LYS A 119 -12.04 7.97 -4.59
CA LYS A 119 -11.97 6.50 -4.57
C LYS A 119 -11.08 5.98 -3.46
N LEU A 120 -9.95 6.63 -3.19
CA LEU A 120 -9.06 6.26 -2.08
C LEU A 120 -9.70 6.55 -0.73
N ALA A 121 -10.39 7.69 -0.59
CA ALA A 121 -11.11 8.02 0.64
C ALA A 121 -12.19 6.99 1.00
N GLU A 122 -12.83 6.36 0.01
CA GLU A 122 -13.79 5.26 0.24
C GLU A 122 -13.15 3.91 0.57
N GLU A 123 -11.85 3.74 0.34
CA GLU A 123 -11.10 2.49 0.59
C GLU A 123 -10.25 2.56 1.88
N PHE A 124 -10.08 3.76 2.45
CA PHE A 124 -9.50 3.98 3.77
C PHE A 124 -10.56 3.75 4.87
#